data_AF-A0AAN7YUH2-F1
#
_entry.id   AF-A0AAN7YUH2-F1
#
_cell.length_a   1.000
_cell.length_b   1.000
_cell.length_c   1.000
_cell.angle_alpha   90.00
_cell.angle_beta   90.00
_cell.angle_gamma   90.00
#
_symmetry.space_group_name_H-M   'P 1'
#
loop_
_entity.id
_entity.type
_entity.pdbx_description
1 polymer ?
#
loop_
_entity_poly.entity_id
_entity_poly.type
_entity_poly.pdbx_seq_one_letter_code
_entity_poly.pdbx_strand_id
1 'polypeptide(L)'
;MKKKILLHTQTELDELKKYMLTGDPYRNLNVNKNATNKDIYNSYKVLVRKHKIKCSEKRKQETKPNKSQLEKEKKGLKKLTNSYKLLSNRRMKELYDHYYYDEMIRECEKIDEKNSVSSSFLNNLSFSSSSSSSSSSSTSLLLKDLSHLLMNITYYPIREYVYFIQSSVNINGGFDEIVFNFKELPKYGLGKLYKGLFLSSFCLNQLDHFRSTLLGKVAGGIFGLKPQSLIGRVIKLISKSIVLLPFCLITDVYVLAPNDYSLFRVIRDCILKRGGDGSIKLGNLYHSFFPILSIMIAKKLIRGSSELLKDIINKKYENNKDSKTLSLLNSLFSNFGLISSLLCCPLQVIYIQYPKLIINSFLENNSSPIPTINPISIAIEIYKNNNNTLNRFFCGLFPYILSNAYLNYITSTNDYDNNKKSTYNYFDLFS
;
A
#
# COMPACT_ATOMS: atom_id res chain seq x y z
N MET A 1 -30.36 -0.02 31.53
CA MET A 1 -31.55 -0.70 30.97
C MET A 1 -31.26 -2.19 30.82
N LYS A 2 -32.00 -3.06 31.51
CA LYS A 2 -31.89 -4.52 31.31
C LYS A 2 -32.40 -4.84 29.91
N LYS A 3 -31.57 -5.40 29.02
CA LYS A 3 -32.01 -5.86 27.68
C LYS A 3 -33.09 -6.93 27.88
N LYS A 4 -34.28 -6.68 27.37
CA LYS A 4 -35.39 -7.63 27.41
C LYS A 4 -35.03 -8.79 26.49
N ILE A 5 -34.69 -9.96 27.05
CA ILE A 5 -34.35 -11.13 26.25
C ILE A 5 -35.63 -11.57 25.51
N LEU A 6 -35.64 -11.44 24.18
CA LEU A 6 -36.70 -12.00 23.36
C LEU A 6 -36.46 -13.50 23.25
N LEU A 7 -37.35 -14.31 23.82
CA LEU A 7 -37.38 -15.75 23.54
C LEU A 7 -37.63 -15.95 22.05
N HIS A 8 -36.93 -16.88 21.42
CA HIS A 8 -36.98 -17.16 19.99
C HIS A 8 -36.63 -18.63 19.74
N THR A 9 -37.16 -19.19 18.66
CA THR A 9 -36.90 -20.56 18.22
C THR A 9 -35.76 -20.58 17.20
N GLN A 10 -35.07 -21.73 17.09
CA GLN A 10 -33.98 -21.90 16.12
C GLN A 10 -34.48 -21.73 14.67
N THR A 11 -35.72 -22.15 14.40
CA THR A 11 -36.38 -21.96 13.10
C THR A 11 -36.59 -20.48 12.76
N GLU A 12 -36.99 -19.65 13.72
CA GLU A 12 -37.13 -18.20 13.53
C GLU A 12 -35.79 -17.53 13.18
N LEU A 13 -34.69 -17.96 13.80
CA LEU A 13 -33.34 -17.46 13.50
C LEU A 13 -32.88 -17.84 12.09
N ASP A 14 -33.14 -19.07 11.67
CA ASP A 14 -32.72 -19.56 10.35
C ASP A 14 -33.53 -18.88 9.22
N GLU A 15 -34.82 -18.62 9.45
CA GLU A 15 -35.63 -17.79 8.56
C GLU A 15 -35.14 -16.34 8.49
N LEU A 16 -34.80 -15.75 9.64
CA LEU A 16 -34.27 -14.38 9.70
C LEU A 16 -32.95 -14.26 8.93
N LYS A 17 -32.01 -15.19 9.12
CA LYS A 17 -30.75 -15.25 8.35
C LYS A 17 -31.01 -15.35 6.85
N LYS A 18 -31.96 -16.17 6.43
CA LYS A 18 -32.33 -16.33 5.02
C LYS A 18 -32.85 -15.03 4.39
N TYR A 19 -33.58 -14.21 5.14
CA TYR A 19 -34.02 -12.90 4.69
C TYR A 19 -32.88 -11.87 4.67
N MET A 20 -31.99 -11.90 5.67
CA MET A 20 -30.84 -11.00 5.79
C MET A 20 -29.76 -11.19 4.71
N LEU A 21 -29.67 -12.36 4.07
CA LEU A 21 -28.76 -12.58 2.93
C LEU A 21 -28.98 -11.60 1.76
N THR A 22 -30.10 -10.86 1.76
CA THR A 22 -30.42 -9.87 0.73
C THR A 22 -30.06 -8.42 1.09
N GLY A 23 -29.41 -8.20 2.25
CA GLY A 23 -29.00 -6.88 2.76
C GLY A 23 -30.06 -6.23 3.66
N ASP A 24 -29.83 -4.96 4.05
CA ASP A 24 -30.70 -4.26 5.01
C ASP A 24 -32.14 -4.04 4.47
N PRO A 25 -33.17 -4.65 5.09
CA PRO A 25 -34.55 -4.57 4.64
C PRO A 25 -35.13 -3.14 4.64
N TYR A 26 -34.74 -2.27 5.58
CA TYR A 26 -35.23 -0.89 5.63
C TYR A 26 -34.70 -0.07 4.46
N ARG A 27 -33.40 -0.14 4.20
CA ARG A 27 -32.76 0.49 3.04
C ARG A 27 -33.26 -0.08 1.72
N ASN A 28 -33.49 -1.38 1.64
CA ASN A 28 -33.98 -2.03 0.43
C ASN A 28 -35.39 -1.57 0.04
N LEU A 29 -36.23 -1.27 1.02
CA LEU A 29 -37.58 -0.74 0.82
C LEU A 29 -37.64 0.78 0.96
N ASN A 30 -36.54 1.48 1.21
CA ASN A 30 -36.49 2.93 1.41
C ASN A 30 -37.53 3.43 2.42
N VAL A 31 -37.61 2.77 3.58
CA VAL A 31 -38.55 3.08 4.67
C VAL A 31 -37.83 3.22 6.00
N ASN A 32 -38.32 4.10 6.87
CA ASN A 32 -37.77 4.31 8.21
C ASN A 32 -38.16 3.17 9.16
N LYS A 33 -37.42 3.01 10.27
CA LYS A 33 -37.73 2.01 11.32
C LYS A 33 -39.18 2.08 11.81
N ASN A 34 -39.66 3.31 12.00
CA ASN A 34 -40.98 3.62 12.53
C ASN A 34 -42.08 3.54 11.45
N ALA A 35 -41.76 3.09 10.24
CA ALA A 35 -42.74 2.94 9.16
C ALA A 35 -43.85 1.94 9.55
N THR A 36 -45.09 2.32 9.24
CA THR A 36 -46.25 1.46 9.45
C THR A 36 -46.28 0.34 8.40
N ASN A 37 -47.03 -0.73 8.65
CA ASN A 37 -47.24 -1.79 7.65
C ASN A 37 -47.82 -1.25 6.33
N LYS A 38 -48.62 -0.17 6.41
CA LYS A 38 -49.18 0.52 5.23
C LYS A 38 -48.06 1.18 4.40
N ASP A 39 -47.09 1.82 5.06
CA ASP A 39 -45.95 2.47 4.40
C ASP A 39 -45.01 1.44 3.77
N ILE A 40 -44.73 0.36 4.49
CA ILE A 40 -43.92 -0.78 4.01
C ILE A 40 -44.55 -1.40 2.76
N TYR A 41 -45.86 -1.65 2.78
CA TYR A 41 -46.60 -2.20 1.64
C TYR A 41 -46.61 -1.23 0.44
N ASN A 42 -46.87 0.05 0.68
CA ASN A 42 -46.89 1.06 -0.38
C ASN A 42 -45.52 1.19 -1.04
N SER A 43 -44.44 1.24 -0.27
CA SER A 43 -43.09 1.33 -0.82
C SER A 43 -42.71 0.07 -1.62
N TYR A 44 -42.98 -1.12 -1.08
CA TYR A 44 -42.78 -2.38 -1.80
C TYR A 44 -43.52 -2.40 -3.15
N LYS A 45 -44.80 -2.00 -3.16
CA LYS A 45 -45.63 -1.95 -4.38
C LYS A 45 -45.06 -0.99 -5.41
N VAL A 46 -44.58 0.19 -5.01
CA VAL A 46 -43.96 1.19 -5.90
C VAL A 46 -42.63 0.67 -6.45
N LEU A 47 -41.76 0.12 -5.61
CA LEU A 47 -40.43 -0.37 -6.02
C LEU A 47 -40.52 -1.59 -6.94
N VAL A 48 -41.43 -2.51 -6.68
CA VAL A 48 -41.68 -3.66 -7.58
C VAL A 48 -42.24 -3.20 -8.93
N ARG A 49 -43.16 -2.23 -8.95
CA ARG A 49 -43.67 -1.66 -10.21
C ARG A 49 -42.54 -0.98 -11.00
N LYS A 50 -41.73 -0.14 -10.36
CA LYS A 50 -40.55 0.49 -10.99
C LYS A 50 -39.58 -0.54 -11.54
N HIS A 51 -39.30 -1.62 -10.80
CA HIS A 51 -38.43 -2.71 -11.25
C HIS A 51 -39.01 -3.42 -12.47
N LYS A 52 -40.31 -3.75 -12.46
CA LYS A 52 -40.99 -4.41 -13.61
C LYS A 52 -40.99 -3.54 -14.87
N ILE A 53 -41.26 -2.23 -14.73
CA ILE A 53 -41.23 -1.28 -15.85
C ILE A 53 -39.83 -1.22 -16.46
N LYS A 54 -38.80 -1.03 -15.62
CA LYS A 54 -37.40 -0.98 -16.06
C LYS A 54 -36.94 -2.26 -16.75
N CYS A 55 -37.39 -3.43 -16.31
CA CYS A 55 -37.11 -4.69 -17.01
C CYS A 55 -37.85 -4.79 -18.35
N SER A 56 -39.09 -4.31 -18.43
CA SER A 56 -39.87 -4.33 -19.67
C SER A 56 -39.33 -3.39 -20.74
N GLU A 57 -38.85 -2.20 -20.36
CA GLU A 57 -38.24 -1.23 -21.28
C GLU A 57 -36.90 -1.75 -21.83
N LYS A 58 -36.08 -2.38 -20.98
CA LYS A 58 -34.81 -2.98 -21.41
C LYS A 58 -35.00 -4.16 -22.35
N ARG A 59 -36.03 -4.99 -22.14
CA ARG A 59 -36.37 -6.11 -23.03
C ARG A 59 -36.87 -5.68 -24.40
N LYS A 60 -37.37 -4.45 -24.55
CA LYS A 60 -37.73 -3.88 -25.85
C LYS A 60 -36.52 -3.40 -26.65
N GLN A 61 -35.37 -3.20 -26.00
CA GLN A 61 -34.14 -2.69 -26.63
C GLN A 61 -33.14 -3.81 -27.00
N GLU A 62 -33.30 -5.02 -26.48
CA GLU A 62 -32.39 -6.15 -26.72
C GLU A 62 -33.10 -7.30 -27.47
N THR A 63 -32.62 -7.66 -28.67
CA THR A 63 -33.18 -8.75 -29.50
C THR A 63 -32.90 -10.16 -28.96
N LYS A 64 -31.97 -10.33 -28.01
CA LYS A 64 -31.75 -11.56 -27.24
C LYS A 64 -31.30 -11.23 -25.81
N PRO A 65 -32.03 -11.63 -24.75
CA PRO A 65 -31.66 -11.30 -23.38
C PRO A 65 -30.44 -12.09 -22.93
N ASN A 66 -29.43 -11.40 -22.39
CA ASN A 66 -28.23 -12.01 -21.82
C ASN A 66 -28.58 -12.76 -20.52
N LYS A 67 -28.20 -14.04 -20.40
CA LYS A 67 -28.46 -14.88 -19.21
C LYS A 67 -28.00 -14.22 -17.91
N SER A 68 -26.88 -13.50 -17.94
CA SER A 68 -26.32 -12.81 -16.76
C SER A 68 -27.18 -11.63 -16.27
N GLN A 69 -27.86 -10.93 -17.16
CA GLN A 69 -28.78 -9.84 -16.80
C GLN A 69 -30.08 -10.42 -16.21
N LEU A 70 -30.57 -11.53 -16.76
CA LEU A 70 -31.77 -12.23 -16.28
C LEU A 70 -31.61 -12.70 -14.83
N GLU A 71 -30.40 -13.12 -14.44
CA GLU A 71 -30.09 -13.44 -13.04
C GLU A 71 -30.06 -12.21 -12.13
N LYS A 72 -29.51 -11.08 -12.60
CA LYS A 72 -29.51 -9.82 -11.84
C LYS A 72 -30.94 -9.32 -11.59
N GLU A 73 -31.82 -9.44 -12.57
CA GLU A 73 -33.25 -9.10 -12.43
C GLU A 73 -33.95 -9.97 -11.37
N LYS A 74 -33.72 -11.30 -11.40
CA LYS A 74 -34.27 -12.23 -10.41
C LYS A 74 -33.75 -11.92 -9.00
N LYS A 75 -32.46 -11.58 -8.85
CA LYS A 75 -31.85 -11.19 -7.57
C LYS A 75 -32.47 -9.90 -7.02
N GLY A 76 -32.71 -8.89 -7.86
CA GLY A 76 -33.36 -7.63 -7.47
C GLY A 76 -34.78 -7.82 -6.94
N LEU A 77 -35.59 -8.62 -7.62
CA LEU A 77 -36.96 -8.93 -7.17
C LEU A 77 -36.97 -9.76 -5.87
N LYS A 78 -36.08 -10.75 -5.76
CA LYS A 78 -35.93 -11.59 -4.56
C LYS A 78 -35.56 -10.74 -3.34
N LYS A 79 -34.68 -9.76 -3.52
CA LYS A 79 -34.27 -8.80 -2.48
C LYS A 79 -35.43 -7.96 -1.96
N LEU A 80 -36.24 -7.38 -2.83
CA LEU A 80 -37.44 -6.62 -2.44
C LEU A 80 -38.47 -7.51 -1.72
N THR A 81 -38.69 -8.72 -2.23
CA THR A 81 -39.67 -9.67 -1.67
C THR A 81 -39.27 -10.14 -0.26
N ASN A 82 -37.98 -10.47 -0.06
CA ASN A 82 -37.47 -10.87 1.25
C ASN A 82 -37.53 -9.74 2.26
N SER A 83 -37.19 -8.52 1.84
CA SER A 83 -37.25 -7.32 2.70
C SER A 83 -38.70 -7.04 3.14
N TYR A 84 -39.66 -7.19 2.23
CA TYR A 84 -41.08 -7.05 2.54
C TYR A 84 -41.57 -8.15 3.50
N LYS A 85 -41.20 -9.42 3.27
CA LYS A 85 -41.59 -10.53 4.15
C LYS A 85 -41.07 -10.36 5.58
N LEU A 86 -39.83 -9.91 5.73
CA LEU A 86 -39.23 -9.64 7.04
C LEU A 86 -39.95 -8.49 7.75
N LEU A 87 -40.16 -7.34 7.08
CA LEU A 87 -40.72 -6.15 7.72
C LEU A 87 -42.24 -6.18 7.93
N SER A 88 -42.98 -6.95 7.11
CA SER A 88 -44.43 -7.11 7.26
C SER A 88 -44.82 -8.12 8.35
N ASN A 89 -43.93 -9.04 8.71
CA ASN A 89 -44.12 -9.94 9.83
C ASN A 89 -43.65 -9.25 11.12
N ARG A 90 -44.60 -8.87 11.98
CA ARG A 90 -44.33 -8.19 13.26
C ARG A 90 -43.28 -8.91 14.10
N ARG A 91 -43.36 -10.24 14.19
CA ARG A 91 -42.45 -11.07 14.98
C ARG A 91 -41.02 -11.05 14.43
N MET A 92 -40.87 -11.14 13.12
CA MET A 92 -39.56 -11.10 12.46
C MET A 92 -38.95 -9.69 12.46
N LYS A 93 -39.77 -8.65 12.31
CA LYS A 93 -39.37 -7.25 12.45
C LYS A 93 -38.83 -6.98 13.86
N GLU A 94 -39.52 -7.44 14.90
CA GLU A 94 -39.07 -7.29 16.29
C GLU A 94 -37.75 -8.02 16.56
N LEU A 95 -37.56 -9.24 16.04
CA LEU A 95 -36.29 -9.97 16.14
C LEU A 95 -35.15 -9.27 15.39
N TYR A 96 -35.40 -8.78 14.17
CA TYR A 96 -34.42 -8.03 13.40
C TYR A 96 -34.00 -6.74 14.10
N ASP A 97 -34.97 -5.95 14.57
CA ASP A 97 -34.75 -4.68 15.28
C ASP A 97 -34.00 -4.88 16.60
N HIS A 98 -34.22 -6.00 17.29
CA HIS A 98 -33.62 -6.29 18.59
C HIS A 98 -32.19 -6.85 18.49
N TYR A 99 -31.90 -7.67 17.48
CA TYR A 99 -30.62 -8.38 17.39
C TYR A 99 -29.65 -7.81 16.36
N TYR A 100 -30.12 -7.24 15.25
CA TYR A 100 -29.27 -6.98 14.08
C TYR A 100 -29.27 -5.52 13.61
N TYR A 101 -30.36 -4.78 13.84
CA TYR A 101 -30.50 -3.40 13.34
C TYR A 101 -29.44 -2.44 13.88
N ASP A 102 -29.18 -2.50 15.20
CA ASP A 102 -28.17 -1.63 15.84
C ASP A 102 -26.74 -1.96 15.39
N GLU A 103 -26.48 -3.22 15.00
CA GLU A 103 -25.18 -3.66 14.48
C GLU A 103 -25.00 -3.19 13.02
N MET A 104 -26.05 -3.27 12.20
CA MET A 104 -26.05 -2.82 10.80
C MET A 104 -26.01 -1.29 10.66
N ILE A 105 -26.66 -0.52 11.54
CA ILE A 105 -26.55 0.96 11.54
C ILE A 105 -25.13 1.41 11.81
N ARG A 106 -24.45 0.80 12.80
CA ARG A 106 -23.04 1.11 13.10
C ARG A 106 -22.11 0.80 11.94
N GLU A 107 -22.48 -0.13 11.06
CA GLU A 107 -21.75 -0.39 9.82
C GLU A 107 -22.10 0.61 8.71
N CYS A 108 -23.35 1.04 8.58
CA CYS A 108 -23.77 2.01 7.57
C CYS A 108 -23.30 3.44 7.88
N GLU A 109 -23.34 3.90 9.13
CA GLU A 109 -22.84 5.22 9.52
C GLU A 109 -21.33 5.36 9.26
N LYS A 110 -20.56 4.28 9.41
CA LYS A 110 -19.13 4.21 9.03
C LYS A 110 -18.89 4.30 7.52
N ILE A 111 -19.90 3.97 6.71
CA ILE A 111 -19.82 4.04 5.24
C ILE A 111 -20.22 5.43 4.74
N ASP A 112 -21.20 6.08 5.37
CA ASP A 112 -21.67 7.42 4.96
C ASP A 112 -20.76 8.55 5.46
N GLU A 113 -20.08 8.42 6.61
CA GLU A 113 -18.99 9.35 7.02
C GLU A 113 -17.78 9.33 6.08
N LYS A 114 -17.56 8.23 5.36
CA LYS A 114 -16.50 8.13 4.34
C LYS A 114 -16.83 8.90 3.06
N ASN A 115 -18.09 9.25 2.83
CA ASN A 115 -18.55 9.87 1.58
C ASN A 115 -18.81 11.38 1.71
N SER A 116 -18.85 11.95 2.92
CA SER A 116 -19.22 13.36 3.15
C SER A 116 -18.06 14.30 3.50
N VAL A 117 -16.83 13.81 3.72
CA VAL A 117 -15.67 14.68 4.00
C VAL A 117 -14.79 14.83 2.76
N SER A 118 -15.37 15.47 1.74
CA SER A 118 -14.65 16.10 0.64
C SER A 118 -14.38 17.56 0.97
N SER A 119 -13.36 17.83 1.80
CA SER A 119 -12.75 19.15 1.91
C SER A 119 -11.22 19.01 1.84
N SER A 120 -10.77 19.18 0.61
CA SER A 120 -9.48 19.67 0.14
C SER A 120 -8.34 19.89 1.15
N PHE A 121 -7.19 19.33 0.78
CA PHE A 121 -5.82 19.76 1.06
C PHE A 121 -5.05 19.17 2.26
N LEU A 122 -5.69 18.54 3.26
CA LEU A 122 -4.96 17.90 4.38
C LEU A 122 -4.96 16.36 4.41
N ASN A 123 -5.66 15.70 3.47
CA ASN A 123 -5.87 14.26 3.52
C ASN A 123 -4.83 13.39 2.79
N ASN A 124 -3.83 13.96 2.09
CA ASN A 124 -2.73 13.15 1.53
C ASN A 124 -1.65 12.76 2.55
N LEU A 125 -1.88 12.99 3.85
CA LEU A 125 -1.02 12.51 4.94
C LEU A 125 -1.76 11.68 6.00
N SER A 126 -3.04 11.32 5.78
CA SER A 126 -3.77 10.43 6.70
C SER A 126 -3.59 8.96 6.29
N PHE A 127 -2.52 8.37 6.82
CA PHE A 127 -2.35 6.91 6.89
C PHE A 127 -3.48 6.35 7.77
N SER A 128 -4.52 5.82 7.14
CA SER A 128 -5.64 5.17 7.82
C SER A 128 -5.19 3.83 8.39
N SER A 129 -4.78 3.83 9.66
CA SER A 129 -4.68 2.61 10.46
C SER A 129 -6.06 2.26 11.00
N SER A 130 -6.74 1.34 10.34
CA SER A 130 -7.91 0.65 10.91
C SER A 130 -7.42 -0.48 11.82
N SER A 131 -7.33 -0.18 13.12
CA SER A 131 -7.39 -1.20 14.17
C SER A 131 -8.77 -1.85 14.13
N SER A 132 -8.90 -2.90 13.32
CA SER A 132 -10.03 -3.84 13.39
C SER A 132 -9.52 -5.11 14.03
N SER A 133 -9.78 -5.24 15.34
CA SER A 133 -9.80 -6.51 16.04
C SER A 133 -10.96 -7.33 15.48
N SER A 134 -10.73 -7.94 14.33
CA SER A 134 -11.59 -8.98 13.77
C SER A 134 -10.78 -10.27 13.83
N SER A 135 -11.31 -11.26 14.53
CA SER A 135 -10.91 -12.67 14.53
C SER A 135 -10.96 -13.24 13.10
N SER A 136 -10.03 -12.83 12.24
CA SER A 136 -9.80 -13.47 10.95
C SER A 136 -9.11 -14.79 11.20
N SER A 137 -9.68 -15.87 10.67
CA SER A 137 -9.10 -17.22 10.75
C SER A 137 -7.63 -17.16 10.33
N SER A 138 -6.76 -17.74 11.15
CA SER A 138 -5.30 -17.80 10.95
C SER A 138 -4.91 -18.29 9.55
N THR A 139 -5.76 -19.09 8.91
CA THR A 139 -5.64 -19.56 7.53
C THR A 139 -5.68 -18.45 6.48
N SER A 140 -6.49 -17.40 6.69
CA SER A 140 -6.60 -16.25 5.77
C SER A 140 -5.39 -15.32 5.83
N LEU A 141 -4.70 -15.28 6.98
CA LEU A 141 -3.45 -14.52 7.15
C LEU A 141 -2.29 -15.24 6.45
N LEU A 142 -2.17 -16.57 6.65
CA LEU A 142 -1.13 -17.36 5.99
C LEU A 142 -1.22 -17.33 4.45
N LEU A 143 -2.43 -17.37 3.89
CA LEU A 143 -2.62 -17.27 2.43
C LEU A 143 -2.26 -15.89 1.88
N LYS A 144 -2.49 -14.82 2.65
CA LYS A 144 -2.06 -13.46 2.29
C LYS A 144 -0.54 -13.32 2.37
N ASP A 145 0.07 -13.83 3.41
CA ASP A 145 1.53 -13.80 3.56
C ASP A 145 2.23 -14.63 2.47
N LEU A 146 1.63 -15.76 2.07
CA LEU A 146 2.10 -16.58 0.95
C LEU A 146 1.96 -15.87 -0.40
N SER A 147 0.83 -15.20 -0.66
CA SER A 147 0.65 -14.42 -1.89
C SER A 147 1.62 -13.24 -1.96
N HIS A 148 1.86 -12.56 -0.83
CA HIS A 148 2.89 -11.52 -0.72
C HIS A 148 4.28 -12.07 -0.98
N LEU A 149 4.63 -13.24 -0.44
CA LEU A 149 5.91 -13.88 -0.68
C LEU A 149 6.08 -14.25 -2.15
N LEU A 150 5.04 -14.81 -2.80
CA LEU A 150 5.06 -15.14 -4.23
C LEU A 150 5.24 -13.91 -5.11
N MET A 151 4.52 -12.82 -4.82
CA MET A 151 4.68 -11.55 -5.56
C MET A 151 6.05 -10.92 -5.32
N ASN A 152 6.61 -11.06 -4.12
CA ASN A 152 7.97 -10.62 -3.84
C ASN A 152 9.00 -11.45 -4.61
N ILE A 153 8.84 -12.76 -4.71
CA ILE A 153 9.74 -13.63 -5.50
C ILE A 153 9.80 -13.16 -6.95
N THR A 154 8.70 -12.75 -7.56
CA THR A 154 8.70 -12.29 -8.97
C THR A 154 9.22 -10.86 -9.13
N TYR A 155 8.92 -9.97 -8.18
CA TYR A 155 9.35 -8.56 -8.23
C TYR A 155 10.84 -8.38 -7.89
N TYR A 156 11.35 -9.14 -6.92
CA TYR A 156 12.65 -8.91 -6.31
C TYR A 156 13.81 -8.92 -7.32
N PRO A 157 13.90 -9.87 -8.28
CA PRO A 157 14.97 -9.88 -9.28
C PRO A 157 15.03 -8.60 -10.13
N ILE A 158 13.87 -8.00 -10.45
CA ILE A 158 13.79 -6.77 -11.25
C ILE A 158 14.35 -5.60 -10.45
N ARG A 159 13.97 -5.49 -9.17
CA ARG A 159 14.49 -4.48 -8.25
C ARG A 159 16.00 -4.63 -8.07
N GLU A 160 16.48 -5.84 -7.81
CA GLU A 160 17.90 -6.09 -7.60
C GLU A 160 18.73 -5.73 -8.83
N TYR A 161 18.20 -6.02 -10.01
CA TYR A 161 18.83 -5.60 -11.25
C TYR A 161 18.97 -4.08 -11.37
N VAL A 162 17.94 -3.32 -10.97
CA VAL A 162 18.02 -1.86 -10.91
C VAL A 162 19.12 -1.41 -9.95
N TYR A 163 19.21 -2.04 -8.79
CA TYR A 163 20.22 -1.71 -7.77
C TYR A 163 21.63 -1.88 -8.33
N PHE A 164 21.91 -3.00 -9.00
CA PHE A 164 23.22 -3.25 -9.61
C PHE A 164 23.58 -2.28 -10.74
N ILE A 165 22.61 -1.93 -11.61
CA ILE A 165 22.87 -0.95 -12.68
C ILE A 165 23.16 0.42 -12.08
N GLN A 166 22.35 0.87 -11.13
CA GLN A 166 22.47 2.20 -10.55
C GLN A 166 23.70 2.33 -9.65
N SER A 167 24.11 1.24 -8.98
CA SER A 167 25.37 1.19 -8.25
C SER A 167 26.59 1.25 -9.17
N SER A 168 26.45 0.98 -10.48
CA SER A 168 27.58 1.09 -11.42
C SER A 168 28.01 2.53 -11.69
N VAL A 169 27.19 3.53 -11.34
CA VAL A 169 27.58 4.94 -11.40
C VAL A 169 28.75 5.14 -10.43
N ASN A 170 29.92 5.47 -10.98
CA ASN A 170 31.15 5.56 -10.21
C ASN A 170 31.34 6.97 -9.67
N ILE A 171 31.68 7.07 -8.38
CA ILE A 171 31.88 8.32 -7.63
C ILE A 171 33.32 8.42 -7.12
N ASN A 172 34.01 7.30 -6.94
CA ASN A 172 35.35 7.29 -6.34
C ASN A 172 36.44 6.77 -7.29
N GLY A 173 36.11 6.44 -8.55
CA GLY A 173 37.09 5.83 -9.48
C GLY A 173 37.59 4.44 -9.04
N GLY A 174 37.21 3.95 -7.86
CA GLY A 174 37.56 2.65 -7.30
C GLY A 174 36.49 1.59 -7.57
N PHE A 175 36.95 0.44 -8.07
CA PHE A 175 36.19 -0.70 -8.61
C PHE A 175 35.42 -0.42 -9.92
N ASP A 176 36.18 -0.14 -10.97
CA ASP A 176 35.87 -0.66 -12.31
C ASP A 176 36.20 -2.16 -12.32
N GLU A 177 35.19 -3.02 -12.52
CA GLU A 177 35.26 -4.27 -13.32
C GLU A 177 34.13 -5.28 -13.09
N ILE A 178 33.18 -5.04 -12.19
CA ILE A 178 31.95 -5.84 -12.19
C ILE A 178 30.76 -4.90 -12.18
N VAL A 179 30.67 -4.09 -13.25
CA VAL A 179 29.34 -3.77 -13.80
C VAL A 179 28.67 -5.12 -13.95
N PHE A 180 27.60 -5.37 -13.19
CA PHE A 180 26.83 -6.58 -13.32
C PHE A 180 26.24 -6.61 -14.74
N ASN A 181 27.03 -7.09 -15.67
CA ASN A 181 26.65 -7.26 -17.04
C ASN A 181 25.76 -8.48 -17.02
N PHE A 182 24.55 -8.39 -17.58
CA PHE A 182 23.64 -9.55 -17.63
C PHE A 182 24.30 -10.77 -18.30
N LYS A 183 25.33 -10.52 -19.12
CA LYS A 183 26.20 -11.55 -19.71
C LYS A 183 26.98 -12.37 -18.68
N GLU A 184 27.22 -11.83 -17.48
CA GLU A 184 27.89 -12.52 -16.37
C GLU A 184 26.92 -13.10 -15.33
N LEU A 185 25.61 -12.85 -15.46
CA LEU A 185 24.57 -13.51 -14.66
C LEU A 185 24.74 -15.04 -14.60
N PRO A 186 25.13 -15.74 -15.71
CA PRO A 186 25.39 -17.17 -15.67
C PRO A 186 26.58 -17.55 -14.77
N LYS A 187 27.59 -16.68 -14.63
CA LYS A 187 28.76 -16.92 -13.77
C LYS A 187 28.41 -16.81 -12.28
N TYR A 188 27.56 -15.86 -11.92
CA TYR A 188 27.18 -15.60 -10.51
C TYR A 188 25.93 -16.37 -10.05
N GLY A 189 25.20 -16.98 -10.99
CA GLY A 189 23.95 -17.69 -10.75
C GLY A 189 22.75 -16.77 -10.50
N LEU A 190 21.55 -17.26 -10.81
CA LEU A 190 20.29 -16.55 -10.56
C LEU A 190 20.08 -16.24 -9.06
N GLY A 191 20.69 -17.03 -8.16
CA GLY A 191 20.59 -16.84 -6.72
C GLY A 191 21.05 -15.46 -6.23
N LYS A 192 21.96 -14.79 -6.96
CA LYS A 192 22.39 -13.43 -6.62
C LYS A 192 21.25 -12.41 -6.70
N LEU A 193 20.32 -12.59 -7.65
CA LEU A 193 19.14 -11.73 -7.79
C LEU A 193 18.11 -11.92 -6.67
N TYR A 194 18.25 -12.97 -5.86
CA TYR A 194 17.40 -13.25 -4.70
C TYR A 194 18.12 -12.97 -3.37
N LYS A 195 19.36 -12.45 -3.43
CA LYS A 195 20.13 -12.12 -2.24
C LYS A 195 19.41 -11.04 -1.44
N GLY A 196 19.07 -11.33 -0.19
CA GLY A 196 18.36 -10.39 0.68
C GLY A 196 16.84 -10.50 0.65
N LEU A 197 16.23 -11.31 -0.23
CA LEU A 197 14.76 -11.49 -0.32
C LEU A 197 14.15 -11.80 1.06
N PHE A 198 14.79 -12.70 1.81
CA PHE A 198 14.33 -13.05 3.16
C PHE A 198 14.37 -11.87 4.13
N LEU A 199 15.43 -11.05 4.08
CA LEU A 199 15.57 -9.87 4.94
C LEU A 199 14.54 -8.80 4.60
N SER A 200 14.39 -8.51 3.31
CA SER A 200 13.48 -7.48 2.81
C SER A 200 12.01 -7.85 3.01
N SER A 201 11.65 -9.11 2.80
CA SER A 201 10.25 -9.54 2.77
C SER A 201 9.78 -10.11 4.10
N PHE A 202 10.62 -10.86 4.81
CA PHE A 202 10.22 -11.46 6.08
C PHE A 202 10.68 -10.61 7.26
N CYS A 203 11.99 -10.41 7.42
CA CYS A 203 12.54 -9.76 8.60
C CYS A 203 12.05 -8.32 8.77
N LEU A 204 11.99 -7.54 7.69
CA LEU A 204 11.53 -6.15 7.79
C LEU A 204 10.04 -6.04 8.15
N ASN A 205 9.20 -6.92 7.61
CA ASN A 205 7.77 -6.95 7.96
C ASN A 205 7.57 -7.32 9.44
N GLN A 206 8.31 -8.32 9.93
CA GLN A 206 8.30 -8.68 11.35
C GLN A 206 8.82 -7.53 12.22
N LEU A 207 9.86 -6.81 11.77
CA LEU A 207 10.40 -5.66 12.47
C LEU A 207 9.40 -4.50 12.54
N ASP A 208 8.69 -4.18 11.45
CA ASP A 208 7.64 -3.16 11.47
C ASP A 208 6.45 -3.58 12.35
N HIS A 209 6.10 -4.87 12.36
CA HIS A 209 5.07 -5.39 13.26
C HIS A 209 5.48 -5.30 14.73
N PHE A 210 6.70 -5.70 15.06
CA PHE A 210 7.27 -5.56 16.40
C PHE A 210 7.29 -4.10 16.84
N ARG A 211 7.82 -3.21 16.00
CA ARG A 211 7.84 -1.75 16.22
C ARG A 211 6.44 -1.19 16.48
N SER A 212 5.47 -1.54 15.63
CA SER A 212 4.09 -1.03 15.79
C SER A 212 3.43 -1.53 17.07
N THR A 213 3.69 -2.77 17.46
CA THR A 213 3.21 -3.35 18.73
C THR A 213 3.83 -2.64 19.93
N LEU A 214 5.14 -2.41 19.89
CA LEU A 214 5.87 -1.69 20.95
C LEU A 214 5.39 -0.24 21.05
N LEU A 215 5.25 0.45 19.92
CA LEU A 215 4.72 1.81 19.86
C LEU A 215 3.29 1.89 20.40
N GLY A 216 2.43 0.93 20.06
CA GLY A 216 1.05 0.87 20.57
C GLY A 216 1.00 0.73 22.09
N LYS A 217 1.85 -0.13 22.67
CA LYS A 217 1.95 -0.32 24.12
C LYS A 217 2.49 0.92 24.83
N VAL A 218 3.55 1.54 24.30
CA VAL A 218 4.21 2.70 24.91
C VAL A 218 3.37 3.96 24.74
N ALA A 219 2.98 4.31 23.51
CA ALA A 219 2.25 5.54 23.23
C ALA A 219 0.79 5.49 23.73
N GLY A 220 0.12 4.34 23.56
CA GLY A 220 -1.27 4.15 24.01
C GLY A 220 -1.42 3.88 25.50
N GLY A 221 -0.44 3.21 26.12
CA GLY A 221 -0.46 2.91 27.55
C GLY A 221 0.12 4.02 28.41
N ILE A 222 1.39 4.37 28.21
CA ILE A 222 2.13 5.28 29.11
C ILE A 222 1.75 6.74 28.87
N PHE A 223 1.61 7.13 27.60
CA PHE A 223 1.35 8.53 27.25
C PHE A 223 -0.12 8.84 26.96
N GLY A 224 -1.01 7.84 26.96
CA GLY A 224 -2.42 8.01 26.61
C GLY A 224 -2.65 8.65 25.22
N LEU A 225 -1.65 8.62 24.34
CA LEU A 225 -1.69 9.32 23.06
C LEU A 225 -2.62 8.56 22.12
N LYS A 226 -3.66 9.26 21.66
CA LYS A 226 -4.49 8.74 20.58
C LYS A 226 -3.60 8.61 19.33
N PRO A 227 -3.51 7.42 18.70
CA PRO A 227 -2.62 7.19 17.55
C PRO A 227 -2.98 8.05 16.33
N GLN A 228 -4.19 8.63 16.30
CA GLN A 228 -4.67 9.52 15.25
C GLN A 228 -4.27 10.99 15.44
N SER A 229 -3.79 11.38 16.63
CA SER A 229 -3.30 12.73 16.92
C SER A 229 -2.10 13.09 16.04
N LEU A 230 -1.88 14.39 15.78
CA LEU A 230 -0.71 14.87 15.04
C LEU A 230 0.60 14.37 15.68
N ILE A 231 0.69 14.45 17.01
CA ILE A 231 1.84 13.97 17.79
C ILE A 231 2.02 12.45 17.59
N GLY A 232 0.94 11.66 17.67
CA GLY A 232 0.96 10.23 17.40
C GLY A 232 1.46 9.89 15.99
N ARG A 233 1.09 10.69 14.98
CA ARG A 233 1.57 10.53 13.60
C ARG A 233 3.06 10.84 13.46
N VAL A 234 3.53 11.92 14.08
CA VAL A 234 4.95 12.31 14.08
C VAL A 234 5.79 11.24 14.76
N ILE A 235 5.38 10.77 15.95
CA ILE A 235 6.06 9.69 16.67
C ILE A 235 6.08 8.39 15.85
N LYS A 236 4.96 8.05 15.18
CA LYS A 236 4.90 6.88 14.30
C LYS A 236 5.90 7.00 13.14
N LEU A 237 6.03 8.18 12.54
CA LEU A 237 6.98 8.43 11.45
C LEU A 237 8.42 8.34 11.95
N ILE A 238 8.74 9.02 13.06
CA ILE A 238 10.07 9.00 13.67
C ILE A 238 10.47 7.57 14.06
N SER A 239 9.60 6.83 14.74
CA SER A 239 9.89 5.44 15.12
C SER A 239 10.08 4.53 13.91
N LYS A 240 9.30 4.73 12.84
CA LYS A 240 9.47 3.99 11.58
C LYS A 240 10.85 4.27 10.98
N SER A 241 11.25 5.54 10.93
CA SER A 241 12.57 5.93 10.42
C SER A 241 13.71 5.35 11.27
N ILE A 242 13.68 5.53 12.59
CA ILE A 242 14.75 5.09 13.52
C ILE A 242 14.98 3.57 13.46
N VAL A 243 13.92 2.78 13.30
CA VAL A 243 14.02 1.31 13.31
C VAL A 243 14.24 0.75 11.91
N LEU A 244 13.49 1.22 10.91
CA LEU A 244 13.54 0.60 9.58
C LEU A 244 14.71 1.10 8.74
N LEU A 245 15.10 2.39 8.81
CA LEU A 245 16.18 2.91 7.95
C LEU A 245 17.51 2.19 8.17
N PRO A 246 17.97 1.97 9.41
CA PRO A 246 19.16 1.17 9.65
C PRO A 246 19.06 -0.23 9.04
N PHE A 247 17.92 -0.91 9.26
CA PHE A 247 17.72 -2.26 8.73
C PHE A 247 17.74 -2.30 7.20
N CYS A 248 17.18 -1.28 6.55
CA CYS A 248 17.19 -1.16 5.10
C CYS A 248 18.61 -0.95 4.59
N LEU A 249 19.40 -0.10 5.25
CA LEU A 249 20.82 0.06 4.93
C LEU A 249 21.58 -1.26 5.03
N ILE A 250 21.35 -2.05 6.09
CA ILE A 250 21.96 -3.39 6.23
C ILE A 250 21.58 -4.28 5.05
N THR A 251 20.30 -4.29 4.68
CA THR A 251 19.78 -5.10 3.59
C THR A 251 20.41 -4.69 2.27
N ASP A 252 20.49 -3.39 1.99
CA ASP A 252 21.04 -2.85 0.75
C ASP A 252 22.56 -3.04 0.64
N VAL A 253 23.29 -2.90 1.74
CA VAL A 253 24.72 -3.25 1.81
C VAL A 253 24.91 -4.74 1.57
N TYR A 254 24.09 -5.61 2.17
CA TYR A 254 24.19 -7.05 1.98
C TYR A 254 23.91 -7.48 0.53
N VAL A 255 22.90 -6.88 -0.07
CA VAL A 255 22.54 -7.03 -1.49
C VAL A 255 23.72 -6.71 -2.41
N LEU A 256 24.35 -5.55 -2.21
CA LEU A 256 25.41 -5.07 -3.08
C LEU A 256 26.78 -5.70 -2.77
N ALA A 257 26.95 -6.30 -1.59
CA ALA A 257 28.19 -6.96 -1.21
C ALA A 257 28.52 -8.16 -2.13
N PRO A 258 29.81 -8.52 -2.30
CA PRO A 258 30.19 -9.69 -3.07
C PRO A 258 29.55 -10.98 -2.53
N ASN A 259 29.42 -12.01 -3.38
CA ASN A 259 28.66 -13.23 -3.05
C ASN A 259 29.26 -14.01 -1.87
N ASP A 260 30.57 -13.93 -1.68
CA ASP A 260 31.29 -14.67 -0.63
C ASP A 260 31.06 -14.08 0.78
N TYR A 261 30.33 -12.97 0.87
CA TYR A 261 30.05 -12.30 2.13
C TYR A 261 28.70 -12.74 2.70
N SER A 262 28.75 -13.39 3.85
CA SER A 262 27.57 -13.66 4.66
C SER A 262 27.01 -12.38 5.29
N LEU A 263 25.72 -12.37 5.61
CA LEU A 263 25.07 -11.25 6.29
C LEU A 263 25.79 -10.87 7.59
N PHE A 264 26.21 -11.86 8.37
CA PHE A 264 26.94 -11.62 9.62
C PHE A 264 28.27 -10.91 9.36
N ARG A 265 29.00 -11.30 8.31
CA ARG A 265 30.24 -10.63 7.91
C ARG A 265 29.99 -9.18 7.51
N VAL A 266 28.93 -8.92 6.75
CA VAL A 266 28.52 -7.55 6.37
C VAL A 266 28.18 -6.72 7.60
N ILE A 267 27.39 -7.25 8.55
CA ILE A 267 27.04 -6.55 9.78
C ILE A 267 28.28 -6.27 10.62
N ARG A 268 29.14 -7.27 10.86
CA ARG A 268 30.31 -7.15 11.72
C ARG A 268 31.39 -6.25 11.12
N ASP A 269 31.69 -6.45 9.85
CA ASP A 269 32.89 -5.90 9.22
C ASP A 269 32.62 -4.58 8.48
N CYS A 270 31.45 -4.42 7.83
CA CYS A 270 31.08 -3.20 7.13
C CYS A 270 30.33 -2.20 8.02
N ILE A 271 29.31 -2.68 8.76
CA ILE A 271 28.40 -1.80 9.51
C ILE A 271 28.91 -1.53 10.92
N LEU A 272 29.34 -2.55 11.65
CA LEU A 272 29.79 -2.44 13.05
C LEU A 272 31.31 -2.34 13.18
N LYS A 273 32.00 -1.94 12.09
CA LYS A 273 33.47 -1.86 11.97
C LYS A 273 34.11 -1.50 13.31
N ARG A 274 34.88 -2.43 13.87
CA ARG A 274 35.61 -2.19 15.11
C ARG A 274 36.65 -1.10 14.86
N GLY A 275 36.68 -0.08 15.72
CA GLY A 275 37.79 0.88 15.73
C GLY A 275 39.11 0.16 16.03
N GLY A 276 40.25 0.83 15.81
CA GLY A 276 41.57 0.32 16.20
C GLY A 276 41.62 -0.09 17.68
N ASP A 277 40.80 0.55 18.52
CA ASP A 277 40.67 0.29 19.96
C ASP A 277 39.69 -0.86 20.30
N GLY A 278 39.18 -1.59 19.31
CA GLY A 278 38.21 -2.69 19.50
C GLY A 278 36.77 -2.25 19.77
N SER A 279 36.49 -0.96 19.91
CA SER A 279 35.15 -0.41 20.17
C SER A 279 34.22 -0.52 18.94
N ILE A 280 32.95 -0.84 19.19
CA ILE A 280 31.93 -0.96 18.14
C ILE A 280 31.46 0.44 17.73
N LYS A 281 31.70 0.84 16.48
CA LYS A 281 31.27 2.14 15.95
C LYS A 281 29.81 2.08 15.46
N LEU A 282 28.86 2.17 16.39
CA LEU A 282 27.42 2.26 16.06
C LEU A 282 27.07 3.45 15.17
N GLY A 283 27.92 4.50 15.13
CA GLY A 283 27.74 5.65 14.25
C GLY A 283 27.64 5.28 12.77
N ASN A 284 28.27 4.19 12.33
CA ASN A 284 28.21 3.72 10.94
C ASN A 284 26.82 3.21 10.54
N LEU A 285 26.07 2.64 11.49
CA LEU A 285 24.70 2.16 11.26
C LEU A 285 23.73 3.31 10.95
N TYR A 286 23.98 4.48 11.52
CA TYR A 286 23.19 5.69 11.33
C TYR A 286 23.88 6.75 10.45
N HIS A 287 25.05 6.43 9.90
CA HIS A 287 25.89 7.36 9.15
C HIS A 287 25.15 8.00 7.96
N SER A 288 24.33 7.21 7.28
CA SER A 288 23.53 7.66 6.14
C SER A 288 22.07 8.01 6.51
N PHE A 289 21.73 8.07 7.81
CA PHE A 289 20.34 8.22 8.25
C PHE A 289 19.67 9.49 7.73
N PHE A 290 20.24 10.67 8.04
CA PHE A 290 19.66 11.95 7.63
C PHE A 290 19.67 12.14 6.10
N PRO A 291 20.78 11.84 5.39
CA PRO A 291 20.78 11.87 3.93
C PRO A 291 19.71 10.98 3.29
N ILE A 292 19.62 9.71 3.71
CA ILE A 292 18.60 8.78 3.20
C ILE A 292 17.19 9.29 3.51
N LEU A 293 16.95 9.74 4.74
CA LEU A 293 15.66 10.30 5.14
C LEU A 293 15.25 11.49 4.25
N SER A 294 16.20 12.38 3.94
CA SER A 294 15.93 13.54 3.08
C SER A 294 15.56 13.12 1.65
N ILE A 295 16.25 12.13 1.09
CA ILE A 295 15.95 11.57 -0.24
C ILE A 295 14.57 10.93 -0.26
N MET A 296 14.22 10.17 0.78
CA MET A 296 12.89 9.54 0.90
C MET A 296 11.77 10.55 1.01
N ILE A 297 11.96 11.61 1.80
CA ILE A 297 11.00 12.72 1.88
C ILE A 297 10.84 13.37 0.50
N ALA A 298 11.94 13.64 -0.22
CA ALA A 298 11.90 14.23 -1.54
C ALA A 298 11.13 13.36 -2.56
N LYS A 299 11.39 12.06 -2.62
CA LYS A 299 10.63 11.13 -3.46
C LYS A 299 9.15 11.12 -3.14
N LYS A 300 8.81 11.11 -1.84
CA LYS A 300 7.42 11.14 -1.39
C LYS A 300 6.71 12.44 -1.79
N LEU A 301 7.39 13.58 -1.70
CA LEU A 301 6.87 14.87 -2.17
C LEU A 301 6.64 14.87 -3.69
N ILE A 302 7.59 14.34 -4.48
CA ILE A 302 7.46 14.21 -5.94
C ILE A 302 6.25 13.35 -6.32
N ARG A 303 6.05 12.23 -5.63
CA ARG A 303 4.90 11.35 -5.86
C ARG A 303 3.59 12.04 -5.50
N GLY A 304 3.51 12.62 -4.30
CA GLY A 304 2.32 13.32 -3.84
C GLY A 304 1.94 14.51 -4.74
N SER A 305 2.92 15.30 -5.20
CA SER A 305 2.67 16.42 -6.12
C SER A 305 2.23 15.94 -7.49
N SER A 306 2.83 14.86 -8.00
CA SER A 306 2.45 14.28 -9.28
C SER A 306 1.02 13.71 -9.24
N GLU A 307 0.57 13.20 -8.09
CA GLU A 307 -0.77 12.61 -7.91
C GLU A 307 -1.83 13.72 -7.88
N LEU A 308 -1.55 14.81 -7.16
CA LEU A 308 -2.36 16.02 -7.19
C LEU A 308 -2.47 16.59 -8.61
N LEU A 309 -1.37 16.58 -9.37
CA LEU A 309 -1.36 17.06 -10.75
C LEU A 309 -2.23 16.18 -11.65
N LYS A 310 -2.16 14.85 -11.49
CA LYS A 310 -3.05 13.90 -12.18
C LYS A 310 -4.52 14.22 -11.88
N ASP A 311 -4.88 14.42 -10.62
CA ASP A 311 -6.27 14.72 -10.24
C ASP A 311 -6.78 16.04 -10.85
N ILE A 312 -5.92 17.07 -10.88
CA ILE A 312 -6.25 18.35 -11.51
C ILE A 312 -6.45 18.20 -13.02
N ILE A 313 -5.57 17.45 -13.69
CA ILE A 313 -5.65 17.20 -15.14
C ILE A 313 -6.90 16.39 -15.48
N ASN A 314 -7.18 15.32 -14.73
CA ASN A 314 -8.36 14.49 -14.92
C ASN A 314 -9.65 15.32 -14.79
N LYS A 315 -9.76 16.15 -13.75
CA LYS A 315 -10.92 17.04 -13.55
C LYS A 315 -11.08 18.05 -14.70
N LYS A 316 -9.98 18.64 -15.17
CA LYS A 316 -10.03 19.58 -16.31
C LYS A 316 -10.40 18.88 -17.61
N TYR A 317 -9.91 17.66 -17.84
CA TYR A 317 -10.25 16.84 -19.00
C TYR A 317 -11.73 16.42 -18.99
N GLU A 318 -12.27 16.00 -17.83
CA GLU A 318 -13.69 15.65 -17.71
C GLU A 318 -14.62 16.82 -18.06
N ASN A 319 -14.21 18.05 -17.70
CA ASN A 319 -14.94 19.28 -17.99
C ASN A 319 -14.76 19.78 -19.44
N ASN A 320 -13.73 19.35 -20.16
CA ASN A 320 -13.44 19.79 -21.53
C ASN A 320 -12.78 18.66 -22.34
N LYS A 321 -13.59 17.68 -22.72
CA LYS A 321 -13.15 16.45 -23.41
C LYS A 321 -12.69 16.71 -24.86
N ASP A 322 -13.13 17.80 -25.46
CA ASP A 322 -12.85 18.14 -26.86
C ASP A 322 -11.44 18.72 -27.06
N SER A 323 -10.79 19.14 -25.97
CA SER A 323 -9.43 19.65 -26.00
C SER A 323 -8.41 18.54 -26.25
N LYS A 324 -7.77 18.57 -27.42
CA LYS A 324 -6.66 17.65 -27.79
C LYS A 324 -5.49 17.72 -26.80
N THR A 325 -5.18 18.91 -26.28
CA THR A 325 -4.06 19.10 -25.33
C THR A 325 -4.38 18.47 -23.97
N LEU A 326 -5.62 18.60 -23.48
CA LEU A 326 -6.06 17.95 -22.24
C LEU A 326 -6.15 16.44 -22.40
N SER A 327 -6.58 15.94 -23.56
CA SER A 327 -6.57 14.50 -23.86
C SER A 327 -5.15 13.91 -23.81
N LEU A 328 -4.17 14.60 -24.40
CA LEU A 328 -2.77 14.18 -24.39
C LEU A 328 -2.18 14.23 -22.97
N LEU A 329 -2.44 15.30 -22.21
CA LEU A 329 -2.03 15.40 -20.81
C LEU A 329 -2.67 14.31 -19.95
N ASN A 330 -3.97 14.07 -20.11
CA ASN A 330 -4.69 13.02 -19.39
C ASN A 330 -4.11 11.63 -19.73
N SER A 331 -3.76 11.37 -20.98
CA SER A 331 -3.09 10.14 -21.39
C SER A 331 -1.70 10.00 -20.74
N LEU A 332 -0.87 11.05 -20.76
CA LEU A 332 0.45 11.03 -20.11
C LEU A 332 0.34 10.79 -18.59
N PHE A 333 -0.59 11.47 -17.92
CA PHE A 333 -0.78 11.37 -16.47
C PHE A 333 -1.63 10.18 -16.02
N SER A 334 -2.33 9.50 -16.95
CA SER A 334 -3.00 8.23 -16.67
C SER A 334 -1.99 7.17 -16.23
N ASN A 335 -0.79 7.19 -16.83
CA ASN A 335 0.37 6.37 -16.48
C ASN A 335 1.26 7.04 -15.42
N PHE A 336 0.65 7.52 -14.34
CA PHE A 336 1.28 8.19 -13.20
C PHE A 336 2.58 7.54 -12.69
N GLY A 337 2.63 6.20 -12.71
CA GLY A 337 3.82 5.44 -12.31
C GLY A 337 5.06 5.77 -13.15
N LEU A 338 4.91 6.14 -14.43
CA LEU A 338 6.02 6.46 -15.32
C LEU A 338 6.65 7.82 -14.97
N ILE A 339 5.82 8.86 -14.81
CA ILE A 339 6.29 10.23 -14.54
C ILE A 339 6.95 10.29 -13.17
N SER A 340 6.31 9.71 -12.15
CA SER A 340 6.90 9.65 -10.80
C SER A 340 8.21 8.86 -10.79
N SER A 341 8.31 7.76 -11.54
CA SER A 341 9.56 7.01 -11.70
C SER A 341 10.65 7.81 -12.40
N LEU A 342 10.31 8.53 -13.47
CA LEU A 342 11.26 9.39 -14.18
C LEU A 342 11.86 10.44 -13.23
N LEU A 343 11.01 11.13 -12.47
CA LEU A 343 11.43 12.17 -11.54
C LEU A 343 12.17 11.63 -10.31
N CYS A 344 11.84 10.42 -9.85
CA CYS A 344 12.49 9.79 -8.70
C CYS A 344 13.79 9.05 -9.06
N CYS A 345 14.06 8.79 -10.34
CA CYS A 345 15.23 8.00 -10.77
C CYS A 345 16.57 8.65 -10.33
N PRO A 346 16.81 9.96 -10.54
CA PRO A 346 18.02 10.62 -10.04
C PRO A 346 18.22 10.46 -8.53
N LEU A 347 17.14 10.58 -7.76
CA LEU A 347 17.16 10.40 -6.31
C LEU A 347 17.47 8.96 -5.91
N GLN A 348 16.99 7.97 -6.67
CA GLN A 348 17.33 6.57 -6.46
C GLN A 348 18.82 6.30 -6.78
N VAL A 349 19.34 6.88 -7.86
CA VAL A 349 20.77 6.77 -8.19
C VAL A 349 21.64 7.30 -7.06
N ILE A 350 21.32 8.47 -6.51
CA ILE A 350 22.04 9.06 -5.35
C ILE A 350 21.89 8.17 -4.12
N TYR A 351 20.69 7.66 -3.84
CA TYR A 351 20.42 6.78 -2.68
C TYR A 351 21.34 5.56 -2.65
N ILE A 352 21.49 4.87 -3.79
CA ILE A 352 22.27 3.62 -3.90
C ILE A 352 23.77 3.84 -3.65
N GLN A 353 24.25 5.06 -3.74
CA GLN A 353 25.67 5.37 -3.50
C GLN A 353 26.03 5.25 -2.02
N TYR A 354 25.09 5.47 -1.11
CA TYR A 354 25.34 5.30 0.33
C TYR A 354 25.77 3.88 0.73
N PRO A 355 25.00 2.81 0.42
CA PRO A 355 25.44 1.45 0.70
C PRO A 355 26.72 1.09 -0.07
N LYS A 356 26.91 1.60 -1.30
CA LYS A 356 28.14 1.38 -2.07
C LYS A 356 29.38 2.00 -1.40
N LEU A 357 29.29 3.23 -0.90
CA LEU A 357 30.38 3.91 -0.19
C LEU A 357 30.78 3.13 1.07
N ILE A 358 29.81 2.56 1.79
CA ILE A 358 30.08 1.69 2.95
C ILE A 358 30.85 0.44 2.51
N ILE A 359 30.44 -0.23 1.44
CA ILE A 359 31.12 -1.41 0.91
C ILE A 359 32.54 -1.07 0.46
N ASN A 360 32.73 0.00 -0.31
CA ASN A 360 34.05 0.41 -0.80
C ASN A 360 34.99 0.75 0.35
N SER A 361 34.52 1.50 1.35
CA SER A 361 35.31 1.81 2.55
C SER A 361 35.76 0.57 3.33
N PHE A 362 35.01 -0.52 3.21
CA PHE A 362 35.34 -1.80 3.80
C PHE A 362 36.36 -2.56 2.93
N LEU A 363 36.10 -2.70 1.62
CA LEU A 363 36.97 -3.44 0.70
C LEU A 363 38.36 -2.80 0.55
N GLU A 364 38.44 -1.47 0.59
CA GLU A 364 39.69 -0.73 0.44
C GLU A 364 40.52 -0.68 1.74
N ASN A 365 40.08 -1.32 2.83
CA ASN A 365 40.72 -1.27 4.15
C ASN A 365 41.01 0.15 4.66
N ASN A 366 40.29 1.17 4.16
CA ASN A 366 40.50 2.55 4.55
C ASN A 366 40.17 2.71 6.04
N SER A 367 41.17 3.10 6.83
CA SER A 367 41.08 3.31 8.29
C SER A 367 40.35 4.60 8.66
N SER A 368 40.11 5.48 7.68
CA SER A 368 39.36 6.72 7.84
C SER A 368 37.85 6.45 7.95
N PRO A 369 37.13 7.25 8.75
CA PRO A 369 35.67 7.22 8.74
C PRO A 369 35.18 7.53 7.32
N ILE A 370 34.12 6.83 6.90
CA ILE A 370 33.41 7.17 5.67
C ILE A 370 33.04 8.66 5.80
N PRO A 371 33.43 9.53 4.87
CA PRO A 371 32.99 10.91 4.94
C PRO A 371 31.45 10.92 4.88
N THR A 372 30.81 11.67 5.77
CA THR A 372 29.36 11.95 5.68
C THR A 372 29.13 12.85 4.47
N ILE A 373 29.02 12.24 3.29
CA ILE A 373 28.75 12.97 2.04
C ILE A 373 27.25 13.25 1.98
N ASN A 374 26.88 14.53 2.02
CA ASN A 374 25.49 14.92 1.85
C ASN A 374 24.99 14.56 0.42
N PRO A 375 23.68 14.45 0.18
CA PRO A 375 23.17 14.02 -1.13
C PRO A 375 23.59 14.92 -2.28
N ILE A 376 23.80 16.22 -2.01
CA ILE A 376 24.20 17.23 -3.00
C ILE A 376 25.64 16.99 -3.43
N SER A 377 26.54 16.69 -2.50
CA SER A 377 27.93 16.37 -2.77
C SER A 377 28.04 15.09 -3.62
N ILE A 378 27.27 14.04 -3.30
CA ILE A 378 27.17 12.83 -4.14
C ILE A 378 26.70 13.20 -5.56
N ALA A 379 25.68 14.06 -5.69
CA ALA A 379 25.21 14.50 -7.00
C ALA A 379 26.29 15.29 -7.78
N ILE A 380 27.02 16.20 -7.11
CA ILE A 380 28.12 16.95 -7.72
C ILE A 380 29.22 16.01 -8.19
N GLU A 381 29.59 15.01 -7.41
CA GLU A 381 30.62 14.03 -7.78
C GLU A 381 30.16 13.15 -8.95
N ILE A 382 28.90 12.68 -8.96
CA ILE A 382 28.32 11.97 -10.12
C ILE A 382 28.44 12.83 -11.38
N TYR A 383 28.09 14.11 -11.29
CA TYR A 383 28.14 15.01 -12.43
C TYR A 383 29.58 15.22 -12.92
N LYS A 384 30.51 15.56 -12.00
CA LYS A 384 31.91 15.84 -12.32
C LYS A 384 32.64 14.61 -12.89
N ASN A 385 32.47 13.45 -12.25
CA ASN A 385 33.20 12.23 -12.63
C ASN A 385 32.67 11.58 -13.92
N ASN A 386 31.53 12.06 -14.45
CA ASN A 386 30.95 11.56 -15.69
C ASN A 386 30.93 12.65 -16.77
N ASN A 387 32.05 13.34 -16.93
CA ASN A 387 32.28 14.37 -17.97
C ASN A 387 31.20 15.46 -17.97
N ASN A 388 30.70 15.86 -16.79
CA ASN A 388 29.65 16.87 -16.64
C ASN A 388 28.35 16.52 -17.39
N THR A 389 27.97 15.24 -17.43
CA THR A 389 26.74 14.79 -18.11
C THR A 389 25.65 14.38 -17.12
N LEU A 390 24.38 14.70 -17.45
CA LEU A 390 23.22 14.32 -16.63
C LEU A 390 22.75 12.87 -16.86
N ASN A 391 23.19 12.22 -17.94
CA ASN A 391 22.70 10.91 -18.37
C ASN A 391 22.87 9.82 -17.30
N ARG A 392 23.89 9.96 -16.44
CA ARG A 392 24.18 8.98 -15.37
C ARG A 392 23.17 8.99 -14.23
N PHE A 393 22.47 10.10 -13.99
CA PHE A 393 21.35 10.15 -13.06
C PHE A 393 20.14 9.33 -13.53
N PHE A 394 20.09 8.98 -14.82
CA PHE A 394 19.05 8.15 -15.42
C PHE A 394 19.56 6.74 -15.76
N CYS A 395 20.70 6.33 -15.21
CA CYS A 395 21.19 4.96 -15.34
C CYS A 395 20.15 3.99 -14.76
N GLY A 396 19.80 2.94 -15.51
CA GLY A 396 18.77 1.99 -15.08
C GLY A 396 17.34 2.56 -15.07
N LEU A 397 17.06 3.68 -15.75
CA LEU A 397 15.72 4.27 -15.80
C LEU A 397 14.64 3.28 -16.28
N PHE A 398 14.87 2.56 -17.37
CA PHE A 398 13.92 1.58 -17.91
C PHE A 398 13.59 0.45 -16.92
N PRO A 399 14.57 -0.29 -16.37
CA PRO A 399 14.26 -1.31 -15.38
C PRO A 399 13.67 -0.72 -14.09
N TYR A 400 14.01 0.53 -13.71
CA TYR A 400 13.38 1.20 -12.57
C TYR A 400 11.91 1.51 -12.83
N ILE A 401 11.57 2.02 -14.02
CA ILE A 401 10.19 2.21 -14.48
C ILE A 401 9.44 0.88 -14.46
N LEU A 402 10.04 -0.19 -15.00
CA LEU A 402 9.43 -1.52 -15.04
C LEU A 402 9.20 -2.06 -13.63
N SER A 403 10.18 -1.92 -12.74
CA SER A 403 10.08 -2.27 -11.31
C SER A 403 8.89 -1.55 -10.67
N ASN A 404 8.80 -0.23 -10.80
CA ASN A 404 7.70 0.54 -10.21
C ASN A 404 6.34 0.23 -10.85
N ALA A 405 6.29 -0.02 -12.16
CA ALA A 405 5.07 -0.43 -12.83
C ALA A 405 4.58 -1.80 -12.33
N TYR A 406 5.50 -2.76 -12.18
CA TYR A 406 5.18 -4.09 -11.66
C TYR A 406 4.77 -4.03 -10.18
N LEU A 407 5.45 -3.21 -9.37
CA LEU A 407 5.07 -2.95 -7.99
C LEU A 407 3.66 -2.35 -7.91
N ASN A 408 3.34 -1.34 -8.72
CA ASN A 408 2.01 -0.74 -8.78
C ASN A 408 0.93 -1.73 -9.22
N TYR A 409 1.26 -2.64 -10.15
CA TYR A 409 0.36 -3.72 -10.54
C TYR A 409 0.09 -4.69 -9.38
N ILE A 410 1.12 -5.09 -8.65
CA ILE A 410 1.02 -5.95 -7.46
C ILE A 410 0.23 -5.27 -6.33
N THR A 411 0.42 -3.96 -6.12
CA THR A 411 -0.28 -3.22 -5.06
C THR A 411 -1.75 -2.97 -5.41
N SER A 412 -2.05 -2.60 -6.65
CA SER A 412 -3.42 -2.34 -7.12
C SER A 412 -4.29 -3.60 -7.23
N THR A 413 -3.73 -4.75 -7.58
CA THR A 413 -4.46 -6.03 -7.62
C THR A 413 -4.90 -6.49 -6.22
N ASN A 414 -4.13 -6.16 -5.18
CA ASN A 414 -4.49 -6.49 -3.80
C ASN A 414 -5.58 -5.59 -3.20
N ASP A 415 -5.71 -4.35 -3.67
CA ASP A 415 -6.77 -3.43 -3.22
C ASP A 415 -8.16 -3.80 -3.78
N TYR A 416 -8.23 -4.60 -4.85
CA TYR A 416 -9.49 -5.07 -5.44
C TYR A 416 -10.21 -6.14 -4.59
N ASP A 417 -9.47 -6.91 -3.79
CA ASP A 417 -10.03 -8.02 -3.01
C ASP A 417 -10.36 -7.67 -1.55
N ASN A 418 -9.91 -6.52 -1.04
CA ASN A 418 -10.28 -6.04 0.28
C ASN A 418 -10.20 -4.51 0.34
N ASN A 419 -11.24 -3.86 0.86
CA ASN A 419 -11.28 -2.43 1.24
C ASN A 419 -10.26 -2.05 2.36
N LYS A 420 -9.12 -2.74 2.47
CA LYS A 420 -8.02 -2.48 3.39
C LYS A 420 -6.80 -2.07 2.56
N LYS A 421 -6.32 -0.85 2.81
CA LYS A 421 -5.06 -0.31 2.26
C LYS A 421 -3.97 -1.37 2.30
N SER A 422 -3.33 -1.54 1.14
CA SER A 422 -2.20 -2.43 0.89
C SER A 422 -1.16 -2.48 2.05
N THR A 423 -0.73 -3.69 2.36
CA THR A 423 0.28 -4.05 3.39
C THR A 423 1.72 -3.83 2.91
N TYR A 424 1.93 -3.15 1.78
CA TYR A 424 3.24 -2.97 1.15
C TYR A 424 4.09 -1.86 1.79
N ASN A 425 4.09 -1.78 3.13
CA ASN A 425 4.77 -0.74 3.92
C ASN A 425 6.29 -0.64 3.69
N TYR A 426 6.92 -1.72 3.23
CA TYR A 426 8.33 -1.76 2.88
C TYR A 426 8.58 -1.08 1.53
N PHE A 427 7.78 -1.41 0.52
CA PHE A 427 7.90 -0.78 -0.79
C PHE A 427 7.43 0.67 -0.75
N ASP A 428 6.38 1.01 -0.01
CA ASP A 428 5.96 2.41 0.22
C ASP A 428 7.01 3.28 0.93
N LEU A 429 8.06 2.67 1.53
CA LEU A 429 9.17 3.43 2.10
C LEU A 429 10.17 3.87 1.01
N PHE A 430 10.38 3.05 -0.03
CA PHE A 430 11.45 3.21 -1.02
C PHE A 430 10.97 3.50 -2.43
N SER A 431 9.77 3.04 -2.72
CA SER A 431 8.89 3.61 -3.72
C SER A 431 8.32 4.87 -3.05
#